data_AF-A0A0Q5PG11-F1
#
_entry.id   AF-A0A0Q5PG11-F1
#
_cell.length_a   1.000
_cell.length_b   1.000
_cell.length_c   1.000
_cell.angle_alpha   90.00
_cell.angle_beta   90.00
_cell.angle_gamma   90.00
#
_symmetry.space_group_name_H-M   'P 1'
#
loop_
_entity.id
_entity.type
_entity.pdbx_description
1 polymer ?
#
loop_
_entity_poly.entity_id
_entity_poly.type
_entity_poly.pdbx_seq_one_letter_code
_entity_poly.pdbx_strand_id
1 'polypeptide(L)' 'MKTLRPTDQHRELAAMIAESLSLADSLGLHRVGIGLNDALEQLTGFGYAPPGTEPAVNAA' A
#
# COMPACT_ATOMS: atom_id res chain seq x y z
N MET A 1 -13.22 0.45 15.25
CA MET A 1 -13.18 0.53 13.78
C MET A 1 -14.20 -0.47 13.24
N LYS A 2 -15.07 -0.05 12.33
CA LYS A 2 -16.16 -0.89 11.81
C LYS A 2 -15.60 -1.76 10.68
N THR A 3 -15.56 -3.08 10.86
CA THR A 3 -15.07 -4.01 9.83
C THR A 3 -16.05 -4.01 8.66
N LEU A 4 -15.62 -3.50 7.52
CA LEU A 4 -16.39 -3.51 6.28
C LEU A 4 -16.42 -4.92 5.70
N ARG A 5 -17.49 -5.24 4.96
CA ARG A 5 -17.57 -6.52 4.25
C ARG A 5 -16.50 -6.53 3.14
N PRO A 6 -15.91 -7.68 2.78
CA PRO A 6 -14.84 -7.76 1.78
C PRO A 6 -15.18 -7.09 0.42
N THR A 7 -16.44 -7.17 -0.01
CA THR A 7 -16.93 -6.52 -1.23
C THR A 7 -16.94 -4.99 -1.14
N ASP A 8 -17.18 -4.46 0.06
CA ASP A 8 -17.19 -3.02 0.32
C ASP A 8 -15.74 -2.49 0.39
N GLN A 9 -14.81 -3.29 0.93
CA GLN A 9 -13.36 -2.97 0.96
C GLN A 9 -12.75 -2.85 -0.45
N HIS A 10 -13.06 -3.78 -1.36
CA HIS A 10 -12.57 -3.70 -2.75
C HIS A 10 -13.12 -2.48 -3.50
N ARG A 11 -14.37 -2.09 -3.21
CA ARG A 11 -14.97 -0.88 -3.80
C ARG A 11 -14.31 0.39 -3.28
N GLU A 12 -14.05 0.47 -1.98
CA GLU A 12 -13.33 1.61 -1.39
C GLU A 12 -11.90 1.71 -1.92
N LEU A 13 -11.19 0.59 -2.06
CA LEU A 13 -9.86 0.57 -2.68
C LEU A 13 -9.90 1.06 -4.13
N ALA A 14 -10.86 0.57 -4.92
CA ALA A 14 -11.03 1.01 -6.31
C ALA A 14 -11.34 2.52 -6.40
N ALA A 15 -12.15 3.05 -5.49
CA ALA A 15 -12.46 4.48 -5.42
C ALA A 15 -11.20 5.31 -5.11
N MET A 16 -10.39 4.90 -4.11
CA MET A 16 -9.14 5.59 -3.77
C MET A 16 -8.13 5.59 -4.93
N ILE A 17 -8.03 4.47 -5.66
CA ILE A 17 -7.18 4.38 -6.86
C ILE A 17 -7.67 5.35 -7.93
N ALA A 18 -8.98 5.39 -8.20
CA ALA A 18 -9.56 6.26 -9.21
C ALA A 18 -9.35 7.76 -8.87
N GLU A 19 -9.55 8.16 -7.62
CA GLU A 19 -9.30 9.53 -7.16
C GLU A 19 -7.83 9.91 -7.30
N SER A 20 -6.92 9.01 -6.95
CA SER A 20 -5.47 9.23 -7.08
C SER A 20 -5.05 9.45 -8.53
N LEU A 21 -5.61 8.66 -9.46
CA LEU A 21 -5.35 8.83 -10.90
C LEU A 21 -5.95 10.13 -11.43
N SER A 22 -7.17 10.49 -11.01
CA SER A 22 -7.80 11.76 -11.40
C SER A 22 -6.99 12.96 -10.90
N LEU A 23 -6.44 12.89 -9.69
CA LEU A 23 -5.58 13.94 -9.15
C LEU A 23 -4.28 14.04 -9.97
N ALA A 24 -3.65 12.91 -10.29
CA ALA A 24 -2.45 12.89 -11.11
C ALA A 24 -2.66 13.51 -12.50
N ASP A 25 -3.79 13.22 -13.15
CA ASP A 25 -4.16 13.84 -14.43
C ASP A 25 -4.33 15.36 -14.28
N SER A 26 -5.02 15.81 -13.23
CA SER A 26 -5.19 17.25 -12.96
C SER A 26 -3.88 18.01 -12.71
N LEU A 27 -2.85 17.30 -12.22
CA LEU A 27 -1.52 17.84 -11.97
C LEU A 27 -0.55 17.66 -13.16
N GLY A 28 -1.01 17.03 -14.25
CA GLY A 28 -0.16 16.73 -15.42
C GLY A 28 0.94 15.71 -15.13
N LEU A 29 0.76 14.84 -14.14
CA LEU A 29 1.73 13.81 -13.78
C LEU A 29 1.62 12.62 -14.73
N HIS A 30 2.74 12.21 -15.31
CA HIS A 30 2.77 11.08 -16.24
C HIS A 30 2.84 9.70 -15.56
N ARG A 31 3.11 9.66 -14.24
CA ARG A 31 3.24 8.41 -13.47
C ARG A 31 2.73 8.58 -12.05
N VAL A 32 2.09 7.53 -11.55
CA VAL A 32 1.61 7.42 -10.16
C VAL A 32 2.09 6.09 -9.59
N GLY A 33 2.74 6.14 -8.43
CA GLY A 33 3.09 4.94 -7.66
C GLY A 33 2.00 4.64 -6.64
N ILE A 34 1.48 3.42 -6.63
CA ILE A 34 0.52 2.95 -5.63
C ILE A 34 1.20 1.85 -4.81
N GLY A 35 1.37 2.09 -3.51
CA GLY A 35 1.93 1.12 -2.57
C GLY A 35 0.83 0.38 -1.82
N LEU A 36 0.85 -0.96 -1.86
CA LEU A 36 -0.04 -1.80 -1.07
C LEU A 36 0.75 -2.37 0.12
N ASN A 37 0.69 -1.68 1.26
CA ASN A 37 1.53 -2.02 2.43
C ASN A 37 1.15 -3.38 3.05
N ASP A 38 -0.13 -3.68 3.23
CA ASP A 38 -0.56 -4.91 3.91
C ASP A 38 -0.61 -6.13 2.99
N ALA A 39 -0.75 -5.92 1.67
CA ALA A 39 -0.81 -7.01 0.70
C ALA A 39 0.55 -7.70 0.53
N LEU A 40 1.64 -6.93 0.64
CA LEU A 40 3.00 -7.47 0.62
C LEU A 40 3.26 -8.34 1.84
N GLU A 41 2.90 -7.88 3.04
CA GLU A 41 3.01 -8.66 4.29
C GLU A 41 2.30 -10.01 4.23
N GLN A 42 1.10 -10.04 3.64
CA GLN A 42 0.33 -11.28 3.48
C GLN A 42 0.89 -12.19 2.38
N LEU A 43 1.52 -11.64 1.35
CA LEU A 43 2.10 -12.41 0.24
C LEU A 43 3.49 -12.99 0.58
N THR A 44 4.29 -12.27 1.36
CA THR A 44 5.66 -12.66 1.73
C THR A 44 5.74 -13.34 3.10
N GLY A 45 4.69 -13.24 3.93
CA GLY A 45 4.70 -13.72 5.32
C GLY A 45 5.64 -12.92 6.25
N PHE A 46 6.28 -11.87 5.74
CA PHE A 46 7.21 -11.01 6.46
C PHE A 46 6.97 -9.56 6.05
N GLY A 47 6.79 -8.69 7.04
CA GLY A 47 6.86 -7.22 6.89
C GLY A 47 7.86 -6.83 5.83
N TYR A 48 7.43 -6.06 4.83
CA TYR A 48 8.37 -5.47 3.88
C TYR A 48 9.37 -4.62 4.68
N ALA A 49 10.59 -5.13 4.85
CA ALA A 49 11.71 -4.37 5.38
C ALA A 49 12.45 -3.77 4.17
N PRO A 50 12.43 -2.44 3.98
CA PRO A 50 13.19 -1.84 2.90
C PRO A 50 14.68 -2.23 2.98
N PRO A 51 15.39 -2.37 1.84
CA PRO A 51 16.81 -2.70 1.84
C PRO A 51 17.58 -1.63 2.64
N GLY A 52 18.24 -2.06 3.72
CA GLY A 52 18.90 -1.19 4.70
C GLY A 52 18.32 -1.25 6.12
N THR A 53 17.16 -1.88 6.32
CA THR A 53 16.64 -2.24 7.66
C THR A 53 17.09 -3.65 8.05
N GLU A 54 18.38 -3.82 8.32
CA GLU A 54 18.84 -5.01 9.05
C GLU A 54 18.38 -4.86 10.51
N PRO A 55 17.77 -5.88 11.14
CA PRO A 55 17.63 -5.87 12.59
C PRO A 55 19.05 -5.79 13.16
N ALA A 56 19.28 -4.85 14.08
CA ALA A 56 20.52 -4.81 14.85
C ALA A 56 20.67 -6.18 15.55
N VAL A 57 21.43 -7.08 14.93
CA VAL A 57 21.76 -8.37 15.50
C VAL A 57 22.56 -8.05 16.76
N ASN A 58 21.96 -8.38 17.90
CA ASN A 58 22.49 -8.26 19.26
C ASN A 58 24.02 -8.15 19.31
N ALA A 59 24.51 -6.95 19.61
CA ALA A 59 25.87 -6.79 20.09
C ALA A 59 25.92 -7.33 21.53
N ALA A 60 26.48 -8.53 21.65
CA ALA A 60 27.17 -9.14 22.80
C ALA A 60 26.62 -8.91 24.22
#